data_AF-A0A0W0IF81-F1
#
_entry.id   AF-A0A0W0IF81-F1
#
_cell.length_a   1.000
_cell.length_b   1.000
_cell.length_c   1.000
_cell.angle_alpha   90.00
_cell.angle_beta   90.00
_cell.angle_gamma   90.00
#
_symmetry.space_group_name_H-M   'P 1'
#
loop_
_entity.id
_entity.type
_entity.pdbx_description
1 polymer ?
#
loop_
_entity_poly.entity_id
_entity_poly.type
_entity_poly.pdbx_seq_one_letter_code
_entity_poly.pdbx_strand_id
1 'polypeptide(L)'
;MSDFYKYFKENMDALNLPAPEALFGSLTAAVSTASTILGTIEKLGPTVTLGEIIGAATRLEALAAISAVSAAFYAGAVIGSIAVATGRTLSGGTSLSEVLFTAQKHNLAPEWLSRYLTAYPGIYSARAPGRDSYRHRLAFV
;
A
#
# COMPACT_ATOMS: atom_id res chain seq x y z
N MET A 1 7.35 -18.55 4.16
CA MET A 1 6.69 -17.36 3.60
C MET A 1 6.83 -16.22 4.61
N SER A 2 7.29 -15.03 4.19
CA SER A 2 7.39 -13.89 5.09
C SER A 2 5.99 -13.38 5.46
N ASP A 3 5.79 -12.86 6.68
CA ASP A 3 4.52 -12.23 7.08
C ASP A 3 4.16 -11.06 6.14
N PHE A 4 5.17 -10.36 5.64
CA PHE A 4 5.04 -9.34 4.61
C PHE A 4 4.37 -9.87 3.34
N TYR A 5 4.92 -10.93 2.71
CA TYR A 5 4.39 -11.42 1.44
C TYR A 5 3.00 -12.01 1.61
N LYS A 6 2.70 -12.62 2.76
CA LYS A 6 1.33 -13.05 3.10
C LYS A 6 0.34 -11.88 3.01
N TYR A 7 0.61 -10.77 3.71
CA TYR A 7 -0.29 -9.61 3.70
C TYR A 7 -0.31 -8.88 2.35
N PHE A 8 0.81 -8.84 1.64
CA PHE A 8 0.88 -8.29 0.29
C PHE A 8 -0.02 -9.08 -0.68
N LYS A 9 0.11 -10.41 -0.65
CA LYS A 9 -0.68 -11.30 -1.49
C LYS A 9 -2.17 -11.24 -1.15
N GLU A 10 -2.53 -11.23 0.13
CA GLU A 10 -3.93 -11.06 0.56
C GLU A 10 -4.56 -9.79 -0.03
N ASN A 11 -3.84 -8.67 -0.02
CA ASN A 11 -4.35 -7.41 -0.56
C ASN A 11 -4.42 -7.42 -2.09
N MET A 12 -3.45 -8.03 -2.78
CA MET A 12 -3.46 -8.16 -4.24
C MET A 12 -4.53 -9.14 -4.74
N ASP A 13 -4.73 -10.26 -4.04
CA ASP A 13 -5.78 -11.24 -4.34
C ASP A 13 -7.17 -10.62 -4.14
N ALA A 14 -7.36 -9.76 -3.14
CA ALA A 14 -8.60 -9.00 -2.94
C ALA A 14 -8.91 -8.04 -4.12
N LEU A 15 -7.89 -7.61 -4.86
CA LEU A 15 -8.02 -6.81 -6.07
C LEU A 15 -8.05 -7.67 -7.35
N ASN A 16 -8.02 -9.00 -7.23
CA ASN A 16 -7.86 -9.95 -8.34
C ASN A 16 -6.61 -9.69 -9.19
N LEU A 17 -5.51 -9.26 -8.56
CA LEU A 17 -4.26 -8.95 -9.25
C LEU A 17 -3.18 -10.00 -8.97
N PRO A 18 -2.40 -10.39 -9.99
CA PRO A 18 -1.35 -11.38 -9.82
C PRO A 18 -0.20 -10.82 -8.97
N ALA A 19 0.28 -11.61 -8.01
CA ALA A 19 1.37 -11.24 -7.12
C ALA A 19 2.40 -12.39 -7.00
N PRO A 20 3.28 -12.60 -8.00
CA PRO A 20 4.28 -13.66 -7.96
C PRO A 20 5.32 -13.45 -6.85
N GLU A 21 5.60 -14.49 -6.08
CA GLU A 21 6.53 -14.44 -4.93
C GLU A 21 7.95 -14.04 -5.35
N ALA A 22 8.37 -14.42 -6.56
CA ALA A 22 9.69 -14.05 -7.09
C ALA A 22 9.91 -12.53 -7.18
N LEU A 23 8.84 -11.75 -7.39
CA LEU A 23 8.91 -10.29 -7.53
C LEU A 23 8.54 -9.55 -6.24
N PHE A 24 7.70 -10.14 -5.39
CA PHE A 24 7.09 -9.47 -4.24
C PHE A 24 7.29 -10.17 -2.89
N GLY A 25 8.12 -11.22 -2.84
CA GLY A 25 8.32 -12.06 -1.64
C GLY A 25 8.93 -11.34 -0.43
N SER A 26 9.52 -10.16 -0.63
CA SER A 26 10.07 -9.32 0.43
C SER A 26 9.79 -7.84 0.16
N LEU A 27 9.83 -7.00 1.20
CA LEU A 27 9.66 -5.56 1.07
C LEU A 27 10.67 -4.96 0.08
N THR A 28 11.94 -5.36 0.15
CA THR A 28 12.98 -4.88 -0.76
C THR A 28 12.71 -5.27 -2.21
N ALA A 29 12.32 -6.52 -2.46
CA ALA A 29 11.98 -6.98 -3.82
C ALA A 29 10.75 -6.26 -4.37
N ALA A 30 9.72 -6.10 -3.53
CA ALA A 30 8.49 -5.42 -3.91
C ALA A 30 8.72 -3.94 -4.24
N VAL A 31 9.49 -3.21 -3.42
CA VAL A 31 9.85 -1.81 -3.67
C VAL A 31 10.70 -1.69 -4.92
N SER A 32 11.71 -2.54 -5.11
CA SER A 32 12.54 -2.53 -6.32
C SER A 32 11.71 -2.76 -7.59
N THR A 33 10.78 -3.72 -7.54
CA THR A 33 9.88 -4.02 -8.66
C THR A 33 8.95 -2.85 -8.93
N ALA A 34 8.36 -2.25 -7.88
CA ALA A 34 7.50 -1.08 -8.02
C ALA A 34 8.24 0.13 -8.63
N SER A 35 9.47 0.39 -8.21
CA SER A 35 10.31 1.45 -8.79
C SER A 35 10.62 1.20 -10.26
N THR A 36 10.83 -0.06 -10.64
CA THR A 36 11.06 -0.41 -12.06
C THR A 36 9.79 -0.20 -12.88
N ILE A 37 8.63 -0.62 -12.38
CA ILE A 37 7.33 -0.38 -13.05
C ILE A 37 7.09 1.13 -13.22
N LEU A 38 7.29 1.93 -12.16
CA LEU A 38 7.18 3.39 -12.23
C LEU A 38 8.13 3.99 -13.26
N GLY A 39 9.40 3.60 -13.25
CA GLY A 39 10.38 4.09 -14.23
C GLY A 39 10.05 3.69 -15.67
N THR A 40 9.35 2.57 -15.89
CA THR A 40 8.82 2.22 -17.22
C THR A 40 7.58 3.05 -17.60
N ILE A 41 6.74 3.41 -16.63
CA ILE A 41 5.56 4.27 -16.86
C ILE A 41 6.00 5.71 -17.17
N GLU A 42 7.01 6.24 -16.48
CA GLU A 42 7.55 7.57 -16.76
C GLU A 42 8.05 7.70 -18.21
N LYS A 43 8.63 6.62 -18.76
CA LYS A 43 9.08 6.57 -20.16
C LYS A 43 7.95 6.59 -21.18
N LEU A 44 6.72 6.23 -20.80
CA LEU A 44 5.55 6.29 -21.68
C LEU A 44 5.08 7.74 -21.91
N GLY A 45 5.55 8.70 -21.11
CA GLY A 45 5.36 10.14 -21.31
C GLY A 45 3.93 10.63 -21.01
N PRO A 46 3.75 11.89 -20.55
CA PRO A 46 2.43 12.47 -20.23
C PRO A 46 1.64 12.92 -21.48
N THR A 47 2.07 12.58 -22.70
CA THR A 47 1.77 13.34 -23.92
C THR A 47 0.54 12.90 -24.71
N VAL A 48 -0.43 12.24 -24.10
CA VAL A 48 -1.75 12.11 -24.72
C VAL A 48 -2.84 12.17 -23.65
N THR A 49 -3.74 13.15 -23.75
CA THR A 49 -4.91 13.19 -22.88
C THR A 49 -5.92 12.12 -23.32
N LEU A 50 -6.58 11.45 -22.35
CA LEU A 50 -7.61 10.44 -22.64
C LEU A 50 -8.69 10.97 -23.61
N GLY A 51 -8.97 12.28 -23.57
CA GLY A 51 -9.91 12.95 -24.46
C GLY A 51 -9.46 13.02 -25.92
N GLU A 52 -8.16 13.19 -26.19
CA GLU A 52 -7.61 13.20 -27.54
C GLU A 52 -7.53 11.78 -28.12
N ILE A 53 -7.22 10.77 -27.30
CA ILE A 53 -7.26 9.36 -27.71
C ILE A 53 -8.69 8.99 -28.09
N ILE A 54 -9.68 9.22 -27.22
CA ILE A 54 -11.06 8.77 -27.50
C ILE A 54 -11.67 9.50 -28.71
N GLY A 55 -11.31 10.77 -28.91
CA GLY A 55 -11.81 11.59 -30.02
C GLY A 55 -11.17 11.31 -31.39
N ALA A 56 -9.92 10.83 -31.44
CA ALA A 56 -9.16 10.65 -32.68
C ALA A 56 -8.71 9.19 -32.95
N ALA A 57 -8.89 8.26 -32.01
CA ALA A 57 -8.21 6.97 -32.05
C ALA A 57 -8.65 6.03 -33.18
N THR A 58 -7.63 5.54 -33.89
CA THR A 58 -7.63 4.22 -34.53
C THR A 58 -7.64 3.11 -33.47
N ARG A 59 -8.01 1.86 -33.83
CA ARG A 59 -8.03 0.72 -32.87
C ARG A 59 -6.71 0.51 -32.11
N LEU A 60 -5.59 0.97 -32.67
CA LEU A 60 -4.26 0.84 -32.09
C LEU A 60 -4.01 1.85 -30.95
N GLU A 61 -4.47 3.09 -31.09
CA GLU A 61 -4.30 4.15 -30.09
C GLU A 61 -5.19 3.91 -28.87
N ALA A 62 -6.40 3.40 -29.08
CA ALA A 62 -7.27 2.96 -27.99
C ALA A 62 -6.65 1.82 -27.17
N LEU A 63 -5.97 0.88 -27.82
CA LEU A 63 -5.27 -0.22 -27.15
C LEU A 63 -4.08 0.29 -26.32
N ALA A 64 -3.33 1.26 -26.85
CA ALA A 64 -2.22 1.91 -26.13
C ALA A 64 -2.71 2.68 -24.89
N ALA A 65 -3.88 3.32 -24.96
CA ALA A 65 -4.48 3.99 -23.82
C ALA A 65 -4.92 3.01 -22.74
N ILE A 66 -5.60 1.93 -23.12
CA ILE A 66 -6.05 0.90 -22.19
C ILE A 66 -4.85 0.24 -21.51
N SER A 67 -3.77 -0.03 -22.24
CA SER A 67 -2.56 -0.63 -21.67
C SER A 67 -1.86 0.32 -20.68
N ALA A 68 -1.77 1.62 -21.00
CA ALA A 68 -1.21 2.62 -20.10
C ALA A 68 -2.03 2.78 -18.81
N VAL A 69 -3.36 2.87 -18.93
CA VAL A 69 -4.27 2.94 -17.77
C VAL A 69 -4.17 1.68 -16.91
N SER A 70 -4.13 0.51 -17.54
CA SER A 70 -4.00 -0.77 -16.84
C SER A 70 -2.65 -0.88 -16.11
N ALA A 71 -1.57 -0.41 -16.72
CA ALA A 71 -0.24 -0.38 -16.11
C ALA A 71 -0.20 0.58 -14.91
N ALA A 72 -0.77 1.78 -15.04
CA ALA A 72 -0.88 2.73 -13.94
C ALA A 72 -1.74 2.19 -12.78
N PHE A 73 -2.86 1.54 -13.09
CA PHE A 73 -3.71 0.87 -12.12
C PHE A 73 -2.94 -0.21 -11.36
N TYR A 74 -2.23 -1.09 -12.07
CA TYR A 74 -1.42 -2.14 -11.44
C TYR A 74 -0.29 -1.57 -10.59
N ALA A 75 0.40 -0.53 -11.06
CA ALA A 75 1.46 0.14 -10.28
C ALA A 75 0.92 0.74 -8.98
N GLY A 76 -0.23 1.43 -9.04
CA GLY A 76 -0.90 1.95 -7.86
C GLY A 76 -1.29 0.85 -6.87
N ALA A 77 -1.84 -0.25 -7.37
CA ALA A 77 -2.23 -1.39 -6.55
C ALA A 77 -1.02 -2.04 -5.84
N VAL A 78 0.12 -2.19 -6.54
CA VAL A 78 1.36 -2.70 -5.95
C VAL A 78 1.85 -1.77 -4.83
N ILE A 79 1.89 -0.46 -5.06
CA ILE A 79 2.35 0.53 -4.07
C ILE A 79 1.44 0.52 -2.83
N GLY A 80 0.12 0.55 -3.03
CA GLY A 80 -0.86 0.47 -1.94
C GLY A 80 -0.72 -0.83 -1.14
N SER A 81 -0.53 -1.96 -1.83
CA SER A 81 -0.34 -3.27 -1.18
C SER A 81 0.96 -3.36 -0.39
N ILE A 82 2.05 -2.72 -0.86
CA ILE A 82 3.29 -2.59 -0.07
C ILE A 82 3.03 -1.83 1.23
N ALA A 83 2.28 -0.72 1.17
CA ALA A 83 1.96 0.07 2.35
C ALA A 83 1.12 -0.72 3.37
N VAL A 84 0.07 -1.41 2.90
CA VAL A 84 -0.78 -2.28 3.74
C VAL A 84 0.03 -3.40 4.36
N ALA A 85 0.82 -4.12 3.56
CA ALA A 85 1.64 -5.24 4.02
C ALA A 85 2.70 -4.80 5.03
N THR A 86 3.35 -3.67 4.80
CA THR A 86 4.35 -3.10 5.72
C THR A 86 3.70 -2.73 7.04
N GLY A 87 2.56 -2.02 7.00
CA GLY A 87 1.81 -1.66 8.20
C GLY A 87 1.40 -2.88 9.02
N ARG A 88 0.82 -3.89 8.38
CA ARG A 88 0.39 -5.15 9.03
C ARG A 88 1.57 -5.98 9.54
N THR A 89 2.72 -5.92 8.88
CA THR A 89 3.92 -6.63 9.35
C THR A 89 4.49 -5.98 10.61
N LEU A 90 4.61 -4.64 10.62
CA LEU A 90 5.13 -3.88 11.76
C LEU A 90 4.18 -3.95 12.98
N SER A 91 2.88 -4.04 12.73
CA SER A 91 1.85 -4.12 13.75
C SER A 91 1.64 -5.52 14.33
N GLY A 92 2.35 -6.54 13.84
CA GLY A 92 2.13 -7.92 14.25
C GLY A 92 0.83 -8.54 13.74
N GLY A 93 0.23 -7.96 12.68
CA GLY A 93 -0.93 -8.48 11.97
C GLY A 93 -2.21 -7.67 12.14
N THR A 94 -2.30 -6.85 13.19
CA THR A 94 -3.43 -5.97 13.48
C THR A 94 -3.43 -4.75 12.56
N SER A 95 -4.51 -4.46 11.87
CA SER A 95 -4.56 -3.25 11.03
C SER A 95 -4.85 -1.99 11.86
N LEU A 96 -4.39 -0.82 11.39
CA LEU A 96 -4.79 0.47 11.98
C LEU A 96 -6.33 0.63 11.98
N SER A 97 -6.99 0.14 10.93
CA SER A 97 -8.45 0.20 10.80
C SER A 97 -9.17 -0.59 11.90
N GLU A 98 -8.69 -1.78 12.28
CA GLU A 98 -9.25 -2.57 13.37
C GLU A 98 -9.13 -1.84 14.72
N VAL A 99 -7.98 -1.18 14.96
CA VAL A 99 -7.75 -0.44 16.19
C VAL A 99 -8.63 0.81 16.27
N LEU A 100 -8.71 1.58 15.18
CA LEU A 100 -9.57 2.76 15.12
C LEU A 100 -11.05 2.39 15.22
N PHE A 101 -11.47 1.31 14.57
CA PHE A 101 -12.84 0.81 14.67
C PHE A 101 -13.19 0.39 16.10
N THR A 102 -12.27 -0.32 16.76
CA THR A 102 -12.44 -0.72 18.17
C THR A 102 -12.48 0.50 19.09
N ALA A 103 -11.58 1.47 18.90
CA ALA A 103 -11.56 2.71 19.65
C ALA A 103 -12.88 3.50 19.49
N GLN A 104 -13.38 3.61 18.26
CA GLN A 104 -14.65 4.27 17.98
C GLN A 104 -15.83 3.55 18.63
N LYS A 105 -15.88 2.21 18.53
CA LYS A 105 -16.92 1.38 19.15
C LYS A 105 -16.98 1.57 20.68
N HIS A 106 -15.84 1.83 21.31
CA HIS A 106 -15.74 2.03 22.76
C HIS A 106 -15.73 3.50 23.20
N ASN A 107 -16.01 4.46 22.30
CA ASN A 107 -15.94 5.90 22.56
C ASN A 107 -14.56 6.39 23.06
N LEU A 108 -13.50 5.70 22.62
CA LEU A 108 -12.10 6.02 22.91
C LEU A 108 -11.41 6.63 21.69
N ALA A 109 -12.10 7.49 20.93
CA ALA A 109 -11.59 8.06 19.67
C ALA A 109 -11.29 9.57 19.78
N PRO A 110 -10.31 10.00 20.60
CA PRO A 110 -9.87 11.39 20.63
C PRO A 110 -9.08 11.73 19.35
N GLU A 111 -9.10 13.01 18.97
CA GLU A 111 -8.49 13.53 17.72
C GLU A 111 -6.99 13.19 17.55
N TRP A 112 -6.26 13.08 18.67
CA TRP A 112 -4.84 12.74 18.65
C TRP A 112 -4.57 11.26 18.35
N LEU A 113 -5.56 10.39 18.56
CA LEU A 113 -5.36 8.93 18.52
C LEU A 113 -4.87 8.47 17.16
N SER A 114 -5.56 8.85 16.08
CA SER A 114 -5.23 8.41 14.71
C SER A 114 -3.83 8.83 14.29
N ARG A 115 -3.44 10.07 14.61
CA ARG A 115 -2.11 10.62 14.30
C ARG A 115 -1.02 9.84 15.04
N TYR A 116 -1.21 9.60 16.33
CA TYR A 116 -0.25 8.89 17.17
C TYR A 116 -0.10 7.42 16.74
N LEU A 117 -1.23 6.78 16.47
CA LEU A 117 -1.33 5.41 15.99
C LEU A 117 -0.67 5.20 14.61
N THR A 118 -0.71 6.21 13.74
CA THR A 118 -0.03 6.17 12.45
C THR A 118 1.48 6.39 12.59
N ALA A 119 1.91 7.25 13.52
CA ALA A 119 3.32 7.54 13.75
C ALA A 119 4.07 6.36 14.42
N TYR A 120 3.39 5.54 15.21
CA TYR A 120 4.00 4.47 16.00
C TYR A 120 3.30 3.11 15.81
N PRO A 121 3.39 2.49 14.61
CA PRO A 121 2.70 1.22 14.32
C PRO A 121 3.20 0.03 15.15
N GLY A 122 4.39 0.12 15.76
CA GLY A 122 4.92 -0.93 16.65
C GLY A 122 4.10 -1.14 17.93
N ILE A 123 3.23 -0.19 18.30
CA ILE A 123 2.35 -0.28 19.49
C ILE A 123 1.38 -1.47 19.39
N TYR A 124 0.95 -1.82 18.18
CA TYR A 124 0.00 -2.92 17.95
C TYR A 124 0.66 -4.29 18.12
N SER A 125 1.97 -4.37 17.91
CA SER A 125 2.68 -5.64 17.95
C SER A 125 2.97 -6.00 19.39
N ALA A 126 2.23 -6.99 19.92
CA ALA A 126 2.48 -7.53 21.25
C ALA A 126 3.91 -8.07 21.44
N ARG A 127 4.60 -8.38 20.33
CA ARG A 127 5.96 -8.92 20.27
C ARG A 127 7.03 -7.85 20.01
N ALA A 128 6.66 -6.58 19.80
CA ALA A 128 7.64 -5.53 19.55
C ALA A 128 8.48 -5.24 20.80
N PRO A 129 9.82 -5.34 20.73
CA PRO A 129 10.69 -4.99 21.85
C PRO A 129 10.57 -3.50 22.17
N GLY A 130 10.43 -3.17 23.45
CA GLY A 130 10.33 -1.78 23.89
C GLY A 130 8.98 -1.11 23.64
N ARG A 131 7.87 -1.86 23.46
CA ARG A 131 6.53 -1.28 23.29
C ARG A 131 6.12 -0.27 24.37
N ASP A 132 6.58 -0.49 25.61
CA ASP A 132 6.29 0.42 26.72
C ASP A 132 7.00 1.77 26.58
N SER A 133 8.09 1.84 25.80
CA SER A 133 8.79 3.10 25.51
C SER A 133 7.96 4.08 24.68
N TYR A 134 6.98 3.59 23.90
CA TYR A 134 6.08 4.47 23.17
C TYR A 134 5.22 5.31 24.11
N ARG A 135 4.85 4.76 25.29
CA ARG A 135 4.04 5.46 26.30
C ARG A 135 4.71 6.75 26.79
N HIS A 136 6.04 6.80 26.82
CA HIS A 136 6.79 7.99 27.22
C HIS A 136 6.90 9.06 26.10
N ARG A 137 6.61 8.71 24.84
CA ARG A 137 6.57 9.66 23.72
C ARG A 137 5.24 10.40 23.58
N LEU A 138 4.21 10.00 24.34
CA LEU A 138 2.93 10.70 24.42
C LEU A 138 3.04 12.11 25.01
N ALA A 139 4.15 12.44 25.71
CA ALA A 139 4.31 13.74 26.37
C ALA A 139 4.68 14.90 25.42
N PHE A 140 4.91 14.63 24.13
CA PHE A 140 5.44 15.60 23.17
C PHE A 140 4.65 15.71 21.85
N VAL A 141 3.42 15.16 21.79
CA VAL A 141 2.51 15.23 20.63
C VAL A 141 1.25 15.97 21.00
#